data_AF-A0A511YGP7-F1
#
_entry.id   AF-A0A511YGP7-F1
#
_cell.length_a   1.000
_cell.length_b   1.000
_cell.length_c   1.000
_cell.angle_alpha   90.00
_cell.angle_beta   90.00
_cell.angle_gamma   90.00
#
_symmetry.space_group_name_H-M   'P 1'
#
loop_
_entity.id
_entity.type
_entity.pdbx_description
1 polymer ?
#
loop_
_entity_poly.entity_id
_entity_poly.type
_entity_poly.pdbx_seq_one_letter_code
_entity_poly.pdbx_strand_id
1 'polypeptide(L)'
;MPMKNQLFVSFFAVLFCISFAHAQANPEDAAIKTSLTGFINSIKDKKIEQGVNYIYPKFFTVIPKEQMTRILAMTYNNPFMKIEISSLKFGAIEKPEKIGSEYFAMVPYFFTLKCNVSSMNDEMKRKIDAAFTQKYGKNNVKYLATEGAYLINAGMRACAVSRDRKNWKFVILEKEYKPQLVKVLPKKALDKI
;
A
#
# COMPACT_ATOMS: atom_id res chain seq x y z
N MET A 1 59.78 51.09 9.24
CA MET A 1 59.02 49.95 9.80
C MET A 1 57.69 50.48 10.35
N PRO A 2 56.53 49.79 10.26
CA PRO A 2 56.15 48.66 9.40
C PRO A 2 54.82 48.84 8.60
N MET A 3 54.71 47.98 7.58
CA MET A 3 53.63 47.40 6.75
C MET A 3 52.11 47.54 7.03
N LYS A 4 51.37 47.18 5.93
CA LYS A 4 50.07 46.45 5.79
C LYS A 4 48.82 47.35 5.67
N ASN A 5 47.92 47.20 4.69
CA ASN A 5 47.39 45.99 4.04
C ASN A 5 47.04 46.22 2.55
N GLN A 6 47.38 45.22 1.73
CA GLN A 6 46.81 44.97 0.41
C GLN A 6 45.45 44.25 0.53
N LEU A 7 44.69 44.29 -0.58
CA LEU A 7 43.61 43.37 -0.98
C LEU A 7 42.30 43.44 -0.17
N PHE A 8 41.19 43.75 -0.84
CA PHE A 8 40.24 42.73 -1.31
C PHE A 8 39.10 43.39 -2.10
N VAL A 9 39.30 43.51 -3.41
CA VAL A 9 38.21 43.51 -4.39
C VAL A 9 37.70 42.07 -4.47
N SER A 10 36.39 41.91 -4.64
CA SER A 10 35.64 40.66 -4.92
C SER A 10 35.02 39.95 -3.71
N PHE A 11 33.73 40.21 -3.50
CA PHE A 11 32.84 39.26 -2.81
C PHE A 11 31.43 39.30 -3.43
N PHE A 12 31.33 39.00 -4.72
CA PHE A 12 30.05 38.89 -5.43
C PHE A 12 30.05 37.65 -6.35
N ALA A 13 30.24 36.44 -5.80
CA ALA A 13 30.10 35.20 -6.57
C ALA A 13 30.01 33.91 -5.72
N VAL A 14 29.26 33.89 -4.61
CA VAL A 14 28.99 32.61 -3.91
C VAL A 14 27.53 32.55 -3.44
N LEU A 15 26.58 32.53 -4.37
CA LEU A 15 25.19 32.21 -4.05
C LEU A 15 24.45 31.56 -5.22
N PHE A 16 25.01 30.50 -5.80
CA PHE A 16 24.28 29.66 -6.77
C PHE A 16 24.73 28.20 -6.73
N CYS A 17 24.77 27.60 -5.53
CA CYS A 17 24.91 26.15 -5.36
C CYS A 17 23.93 25.61 -4.32
N ILE A 18 22.72 26.16 -4.24
CA ILE A 18 21.61 25.40 -3.65
C ILE A 18 21.19 24.40 -4.74
N SER A 19 21.91 23.28 -4.80
CA SER A 19 21.43 22.10 -5.50
C SER A 19 20.09 21.75 -4.87
N PHE A 20 19.01 22.14 -5.53
CA PHE A 20 17.72 21.54 -5.30
C PHE A 20 17.91 20.04 -5.58
N ALA A 21 18.13 19.27 -4.51
CA ALA A 21 17.84 17.84 -4.50
C ALA A 21 16.32 17.72 -4.61
N HIS A 22 15.77 18.04 -5.79
CA HIS A 22 14.45 17.56 -6.16
C HIS A 22 14.58 16.05 -6.09
N ALA A 23 13.92 15.43 -5.12
CA ALA A 23 13.68 14.00 -5.11
C ALA A 23 13.01 13.69 -6.45
N GLN A 24 13.82 13.24 -7.41
CA GLN A 24 13.38 13.00 -8.77
C GLN A 24 12.36 11.88 -8.67
N ALA A 25 11.07 12.22 -8.85
CA ALA A 25 10.00 11.25 -8.78
C ALA A 25 10.32 10.13 -9.76
N ASN A 26 10.56 8.93 -9.25
CA ASN A 26 10.87 7.78 -10.08
C ASN A 26 9.65 7.54 -10.99
N PRO A 27 9.79 7.57 -12.33
CA PRO A 27 8.66 7.40 -13.23
C PRO A 27 7.91 6.08 -12.99
N GLU A 28 8.60 5.07 -12.46
CA GLU A 28 8.00 3.79 -12.08
C GLU A 28 7.08 3.93 -10.85
N ASP A 29 7.32 4.88 -9.94
CA ASP A 29 6.43 5.15 -8.80
C ASP A 29 5.05 5.59 -9.27
N ALA A 30 4.98 6.44 -10.30
CA ALA A 30 3.70 6.89 -10.86
C ALA A 30 2.91 5.71 -11.47
N ALA A 31 3.58 4.80 -12.18
CA ALA A 31 2.96 3.61 -12.75
C ALA A 31 2.48 2.62 -11.67
N ILE A 32 3.29 2.41 -10.62
CA ILE A 32 2.92 1.58 -9.46
C ILE A 32 1.70 2.17 -8.74
N LYS A 33 1.73 3.47 -8.43
CA LYS A 33 0.60 4.17 -7.77
C LYS A 33 -0.67 4.08 -8.60
N THR A 34 -0.57 4.28 -9.91
CA THR A 34 -1.71 4.16 -10.84
C THR A 34 -2.31 2.75 -10.79
N SER A 35 -1.47 1.73 -10.90
CA SER A 35 -1.92 0.33 -10.88
C SER A 35 -2.53 -0.07 -9.53
N LEU A 36 -1.92 0.34 -8.40
CA LEU A 36 -2.44 0.00 -7.07
C LEU A 36 -3.74 0.77 -6.77
N THR A 37 -3.85 2.01 -7.23
CA THR A 37 -5.10 2.78 -7.18
C THR A 37 -6.18 2.08 -8.00
N GLY A 38 -5.85 1.56 -9.19
CA GLY A 38 -6.75 0.77 -10.02
C GLY A 38 -7.26 -0.50 -9.32
N PHE A 39 -6.38 -1.21 -8.61
CA PHE A 39 -6.76 -2.33 -7.76
C PHE A 39 -7.75 -1.92 -6.67
N ILE A 40 -7.40 -0.91 -5.87
CA ILE A 40 -8.23 -0.46 -4.74
C ILE A 40 -9.58 0.08 -5.22
N ASN A 41 -9.60 0.85 -6.29
CA ASN A 41 -10.85 1.37 -6.86
C ASN A 41 -11.72 0.24 -7.42
N SER A 42 -11.12 -0.80 -8.02
CA SER A 42 -11.89 -1.96 -8.47
C SER A 42 -12.59 -2.67 -7.30
N ILE A 43 -11.95 -2.75 -6.13
CA ILE A 43 -12.58 -3.30 -4.93
C ILE A 43 -13.64 -2.35 -4.38
N LYS A 44 -13.33 -1.05 -4.28
CA LYS A 44 -14.25 0.00 -3.83
C LYS A 44 -15.53 0.05 -4.66
N ASP A 45 -15.40 -0.06 -5.99
CA ASP A 45 -16.49 -0.02 -6.96
C ASP A 45 -17.13 -1.40 -7.16
N LYS A 46 -16.76 -2.40 -6.35
CA LYS A 46 -17.29 -3.78 -6.39
C LYS A 46 -17.05 -4.51 -7.71
N LYS A 47 -16.11 -4.03 -8.53
CA LYS A 47 -15.63 -4.66 -9.77
C LYS A 47 -14.59 -5.73 -9.45
N ILE A 48 -14.99 -6.74 -8.68
CA ILE A 48 -14.06 -7.72 -8.06
C ILE A 48 -13.22 -8.46 -9.11
N GLU A 49 -13.80 -8.86 -10.24
CA GLU A 49 -13.04 -9.53 -11.30
C GLU A 49 -11.91 -8.66 -11.87
N GLN A 50 -12.17 -7.36 -12.03
CA GLN A 50 -11.15 -6.39 -12.45
C GLN A 50 -10.07 -6.26 -11.38
N GLY A 51 -10.46 -6.19 -10.10
CA GLY A 51 -9.54 -6.15 -8.96
C GLY A 51 -8.61 -7.37 -8.94
N VAL A 52 -9.14 -8.56 -9.12
CA VAL A 52 -8.35 -9.81 -9.12
C VAL A 52 -7.33 -9.85 -10.26
N ASN A 53 -7.59 -9.16 -11.39
CA ASN A 53 -6.61 -9.06 -12.47
C ASN A 53 -5.36 -8.25 -12.09
N TYR A 54 -5.38 -7.46 -11.00
CA TYR A 54 -4.19 -6.79 -10.47
C TYR A 54 -3.36 -7.68 -9.54
N ILE A 55 -3.84 -8.85 -9.14
CA ILE A 55 -3.09 -9.77 -8.29
C ILE A 55 -1.99 -10.46 -9.11
N TYR A 56 -0.81 -10.60 -8.51
CA TYR A 56 0.32 -11.26 -9.14
C TYR A 56 0.00 -12.74 -9.43
N PRO A 57 0.09 -13.23 -10.69
CA PRO A 57 -0.44 -14.54 -11.06
C PRO A 57 0.11 -15.73 -10.27
N LYS A 58 1.38 -15.69 -9.83
CA LYS A 58 1.93 -16.79 -9.02
C LYS A 58 1.23 -16.94 -7.67
N PHE A 59 0.59 -15.89 -7.15
CA PHE A 59 -0.21 -15.98 -5.93
C PHE A 59 -1.39 -16.95 -6.08
N PHE A 60 -1.88 -17.17 -7.32
CA PHE A 60 -2.96 -18.11 -7.57
C PHE A 60 -2.57 -19.59 -7.46
N THR A 61 -1.27 -19.89 -7.30
CA THR A 61 -0.80 -21.23 -6.91
C THR A 61 -1.04 -21.54 -5.44
N VAL A 62 -1.29 -20.51 -4.63
CA VAL A 62 -1.56 -20.61 -3.19
C VAL A 62 -3.06 -20.48 -2.93
N ILE A 63 -3.71 -19.47 -3.52
CA ILE A 63 -5.15 -19.26 -3.43
C ILE A 63 -5.70 -19.16 -4.86
N PRO A 64 -6.44 -20.16 -5.37
CA PRO A 64 -7.00 -20.12 -6.71
C PRO A 64 -7.75 -18.83 -7.02
N LYS A 65 -7.66 -18.36 -8.28
CA LYS A 65 -8.26 -17.09 -8.71
C LYS A 65 -9.76 -17.00 -8.37
N GLU A 66 -10.52 -18.07 -8.63
CA GLU A 66 -11.94 -18.12 -8.31
C GLU A 66 -12.22 -18.02 -6.81
N GLN A 67 -11.41 -18.70 -5.99
CA GLN A 67 -11.52 -18.61 -4.53
C GLN A 67 -11.22 -17.19 -4.05
N MET A 68 -10.18 -16.53 -4.59
CA MET A 68 -9.88 -15.13 -4.29
C MET A 68 -11.03 -14.20 -4.68
N THR A 69 -11.61 -14.37 -5.88
CA THR A 69 -12.80 -13.62 -6.31
C THR A 69 -13.95 -13.79 -5.32
N ARG A 70 -14.24 -15.02 -4.89
CA ARG A 70 -15.30 -15.29 -3.90
C ARG A 70 -15.01 -14.64 -2.55
N ILE A 71 -13.79 -14.74 -2.04
CA ILE A 71 -13.39 -14.12 -0.77
C ILE A 71 -13.61 -12.60 -0.80
N LEU A 72 -13.13 -11.94 -1.86
CA LEU A 72 -13.29 -10.49 -2.03
C LEU A 72 -14.77 -10.11 -2.19
N ALA A 73 -15.54 -10.86 -2.98
CA ALA A 73 -16.97 -10.60 -3.15
C ALA A 73 -17.73 -10.76 -1.82
N MET A 74 -17.52 -11.83 -1.06
CA MET A 74 -18.16 -12.03 0.24
C MET A 74 -17.78 -10.96 1.26
N THR A 75 -16.58 -10.39 1.16
CA THR A 75 -16.10 -9.34 2.07
C THR A 75 -16.72 -7.99 1.72
N TYR A 76 -16.65 -7.56 0.45
CA TYR A 76 -17.01 -6.20 0.04
C TYR A 76 -18.46 -6.06 -0.46
N ASN A 77 -19.14 -7.18 -0.76
CA ASN A 77 -20.57 -7.22 -1.06
C ASN A 77 -21.40 -7.81 0.09
N ASN A 78 -20.88 -7.77 1.32
CA ASN A 78 -21.57 -8.28 2.50
C ASN A 78 -22.79 -7.41 2.86
N PRO A 79 -24.01 -7.98 2.97
CA PRO A 79 -25.20 -7.20 3.33
C PRO A 79 -25.21 -6.74 4.80
N PHE A 80 -24.47 -7.41 5.68
CA PHE A 80 -24.38 -7.09 7.10
C PHE A 80 -23.22 -6.14 7.44
N MET A 81 -22.30 -5.91 6.50
CA MET A 81 -21.16 -5.01 6.69
C MET A 81 -20.94 -4.15 5.45
N LYS A 82 -21.24 -2.86 5.56
CA LYS A 82 -20.91 -1.90 4.50
C LYS A 82 -19.50 -1.35 4.73
N ILE A 83 -18.60 -1.59 3.78
CA ILE A 83 -17.23 -1.10 3.82
C ILE A 83 -17.06 0.04 2.83
N GLU A 84 -16.58 1.18 3.30
CA GLU A 84 -16.22 2.33 2.48
C GLU A 84 -14.72 2.58 2.60
N ILE A 85 -14.04 2.75 1.45
CA ILE A 85 -12.61 3.01 1.36
C ILE A 85 -12.39 4.46 0.92
N SER A 86 -11.55 5.20 1.65
CA SER A 86 -11.24 6.59 1.39
C SER A 86 -9.78 6.93 1.70
N SER A 87 -9.35 8.14 1.34
CA SER A 87 -8.07 8.71 1.77
C SER A 87 -6.84 7.84 1.43
N LEU A 88 -6.81 7.23 0.24
CA LEU A 88 -5.67 6.46 -0.23
C LEU A 88 -4.43 7.36 -0.32
N LYS A 89 -3.35 6.92 0.33
CA LYS A 89 -2.02 7.55 0.32
C LYS A 89 -0.95 6.48 0.17
N PHE A 90 0.21 6.89 -0.31
CA PHE A 90 1.37 6.04 -0.50
C PHE A 90 2.50 6.51 0.38
N GLY A 91 3.23 5.56 0.98
CA GLY A 91 4.51 5.84 1.60
C GLY A 91 5.63 5.95 0.56
N ALA A 92 6.88 5.89 1.03
CA ALA A 92 8.04 5.80 0.16
C ALA A 92 8.04 4.45 -0.57
N ILE A 93 7.93 4.49 -1.89
CA ILE A 93 8.00 3.29 -2.73
C ILE A 93 9.47 2.96 -2.92
N GLU A 94 9.84 1.70 -2.69
CA GLU A 94 11.21 1.27 -2.95
C GLU A 94 11.51 1.30 -4.45
N LYS A 95 12.73 1.67 -4.81
CA LYS A 95 13.20 1.59 -6.20
C LYS A 95 13.05 0.15 -6.71
N PRO A 96 12.38 -0.08 -7.85
CA PRO A 96 12.21 -1.43 -8.34
C PRO A 96 13.53 -2.13 -8.65
N GLU A 97 13.61 -3.37 -8.19
CA GLU A 97 14.78 -4.21 -8.31
C GLU A 97 14.51 -5.37 -9.26
N LYS A 98 15.42 -5.59 -10.22
CA LYS A 98 15.32 -6.73 -11.14
C LYS A 98 15.78 -8.00 -10.46
N ILE A 99 14.90 -9.01 -10.42
CA ILE A 99 15.20 -10.35 -9.92
C ILE A 99 14.76 -11.34 -11.01
N GLY A 100 15.74 -11.94 -11.69
CA GLY A 100 15.46 -12.75 -12.89
C GLY A 100 14.89 -11.90 -14.03
N SER A 101 13.71 -12.27 -14.52
CA SER A 101 12.99 -11.56 -15.61
C SER A 101 11.95 -10.56 -15.13
N GLU A 102 11.80 -10.36 -13.82
CA GLU A 102 10.76 -9.54 -13.20
C GLU A 102 11.37 -8.44 -12.32
N TYR A 103 10.64 -7.35 -12.13
CA TYR A 103 10.97 -6.23 -11.26
C TYR A 103 10.08 -6.25 -10.03
N PHE A 104 10.66 -5.98 -8.87
CA PHE A 104 9.99 -6.05 -7.58
C PHE A 104 10.21 -4.74 -6.81
N ALA A 105 9.15 -4.21 -6.20
CA ALA A 105 9.20 -3.04 -5.32
C ALA A 105 8.27 -3.20 -4.13
N MET A 106 8.72 -2.80 -2.94
CA MET A 106 7.84 -2.68 -1.79
C MET A 106 7.09 -1.35 -1.83
N VAL A 107 5.78 -1.44 -1.57
CA VAL A 107 4.85 -0.34 -1.66
C VAL A 107 4.09 -0.25 -0.34
N PRO A 108 4.53 0.60 0.60
CA PRO A 108 3.71 0.98 1.74
C PRO A 108 2.55 1.85 1.26
N TYR A 109 1.34 1.56 1.73
CA TYR A 109 0.15 2.34 1.38
C TYR A 109 -0.82 2.39 2.56
N PHE A 110 -1.63 3.44 2.58
CA PHE A 110 -2.51 3.76 3.69
C PHE A 110 -3.87 4.20 3.17
N PHE A 111 -4.94 3.85 3.86
CA PHE A 111 -6.27 4.33 3.56
C PHE A 111 -7.13 4.29 4.81
N THR A 112 -8.25 5.00 4.77
CA THR A 112 -9.26 4.95 5.82
C THR A 112 -10.38 4.02 5.41
N LEU A 113 -10.69 3.05 6.27
CA LEU A 113 -11.90 2.23 6.17
C LEU A 113 -12.98 2.80 7.09
N LYS A 114 -14.19 2.87 6.58
CA LYS A 114 -15.40 3.01 7.41
C LYS A 114 -16.23 1.76 7.24
N CYS A 115 -16.36 1.00 8.32
CA CYS A 115 -17.07 -0.28 8.36
C CYS A 115 -18.35 -0.11 9.17
N ASN A 116 -19.48 0.04 8.49
CA ASN A 116 -20.78 0.07 9.15
C ASN A 116 -21.19 -1.35 9.55
N VAL A 117 -21.49 -1.53 10.84
CA VAL A 117 -21.87 -2.80 11.47
C VAL A 117 -23.15 -2.64 12.30
N SER A 118 -23.96 -1.62 12.02
CA SER A 118 -25.14 -1.28 12.82
C SER A 118 -26.17 -2.41 12.86
N SER A 119 -26.27 -3.18 11.77
CA SER A 119 -27.15 -4.35 11.63
C SER A 119 -26.69 -5.60 12.40
N MET A 120 -25.51 -5.57 13.01
CA MET A 120 -24.96 -6.72 13.75
C MET A 120 -25.33 -6.66 15.23
N ASN A 121 -25.41 -7.83 15.87
CA ASN A 121 -25.59 -7.91 17.32
C ASN A 121 -24.28 -7.59 18.08
N ASP A 122 -24.39 -7.41 19.39
CA ASP A 122 -23.26 -6.97 20.22
C ASP A 122 -22.15 -8.01 20.38
N GLU A 123 -22.47 -9.30 20.25
CA GLU A 123 -21.46 -10.36 20.24
C GLU A 123 -20.60 -10.27 18.97
N MET A 124 -21.23 -10.12 17.81
CA MET A 124 -20.54 -9.96 16.53
C MET A 124 -19.72 -8.67 16.49
N LYS A 125 -20.27 -7.55 16.99
CA LYS A 125 -19.55 -6.28 17.09
C LYS A 125 -18.28 -6.41 17.94
N ARG A 126 -18.33 -7.13 19.06
CA ARG A 126 -17.16 -7.42 19.91
C ARG A 126 -16.11 -8.27 19.20
N LYS A 127 -16.52 -9.31 18.45
CA LYS A 127 -15.60 -10.13 17.66
C LYS A 127 -14.90 -9.31 16.57
N ILE A 128 -15.63 -8.42 15.90
CA ILE A 128 -15.08 -7.53 14.87
C ILE A 128 -14.12 -6.50 15.48
N ASP A 129 -14.47 -5.91 16.62
CA ASP A 129 -13.58 -4.99 17.33
C ASP A 129 -12.22 -5.64 17.64
N ALA A 130 -12.26 -6.86 18.18
CA ALA A 130 -11.07 -7.64 18.47
C ALA A 130 -10.26 -7.93 17.20
N ALA A 131 -10.93 -8.35 16.12
CA ALA A 131 -10.28 -8.63 14.84
C ALA A 131 -9.63 -7.38 14.21
N PHE A 132 -10.32 -6.23 14.21
CA PHE A 132 -9.78 -4.98 13.71
C PHE A 132 -8.63 -4.47 14.56
N THR A 133 -8.76 -4.53 15.89
CA THR A 133 -7.71 -4.13 16.81
C THR A 133 -6.48 -5.02 16.67
N GLN A 134 -6.66 -6.33 16.50
CA GLN A 134 -5.56 -7.26 16.24
C GLN A 134 -4.87 -6.95 14.91
N LYS A 135 -5.63 -6.69 13.85
CA LYS A 135 -5.09 -6.46 12.50
C LYS A 135 -4.40 -5.09 12.37
N TYR A 136 -5.06 -4.02 12.81
CA TYR A 136 -4.64 -2.65 12.55
C TYR A 136 -4.02 -1.97 13.77
N GLY A 137 -4.19 -2.53 14.97
CA GLY A 137 -3.74 -1.95 16.22
C GLY A 137 -4.79 -1.01 16.84
N LYS A 138 -4.84 -1.02 18.18
CA LYS A 138 -5.85 -0.27 18.96
C LYS A 138 -5.91 1.22 18.64
N ASN A 139 -4.76 1.85 18.40
CA ASN A 139 -4.69 3.28 18.10
C ASN A 139 -5.19 3.64 16.69
N ASN A 140 -5.39 2.64 15.83
CA ASN A 140 -5.84 2.83 14.46
C ASN A 140 -7.31 2.45 14.26
N VAL A 141 -8.02 2.04 15.31
CA VAL A 141 -9.43 1.62 15.27
C VAL A 141 -10.24 2.48 16.21
N LYS A 142 -11.30 3.11 15.70
CA LYS A 142 -12.22 3.94 16.48
C LYS A 142 -13.65 3.53 16.19
N TYR A 143 -14.42 3.21 17.23
CA TYR A 143 -15.86 3.02 17.09
C TYR A 143 -16.61 4.36 17.15
N LEU A 144 -17.49 4.58 16.18
CA LEU A 144 -18.38 5.74 16.07
C LEU A 144 -19.79 5.30 16.46
N ALA A 145 -20.12 5.40 17.75
CA ALA A 145 -21.37 4.87 18.31
C ALA A 145 -22.63 5.44 17.62
N THR A 146 -22.63 6.73 17.30
CA THR A 146 -23.74 7.43 16.61
C THR A 146 -24.00 6.90 15.20
N GLU A 147 -23.01 6.29 14.57
CA GLU A 147 -23.09 5.78 13.20
C GLU A 147 -23.13 4.24 13.14
N GLY A 148 -22.95 3.57 14.29
CA GLY A 148 -22.80 2.13 14.36
C GLY A 148 -21.64 1.61 13.51
N ALA A 149 -20.55 2.37 13.39
CA ALA A 149 -19.47 2.10 12.44
C ALA A 149 -18.08 2.18 13.07
N TYR A 150 -17.14 1.39 12.55
CA TYR A 150 -15.72 1.53 12.85
C TYR A 150 -15.05 2.42 11.81
N LEU A 151 -14.25 3.37 12.28
CA LEU A 151 -13.30 4.13 11.47
C LEU A 151 -11.90 3.57 11.72
N ILE A 152 -11.21 3.16 10.65
CA ILE A 152 -9.93 2.47 10.74
C ILE A 152 -8.91 3.17 9.85
N ASN A 153 -7.76 3.52 10.41
CA ASN A 153 -6.60 3.98 9.63
C ASN A 153 -5.73 2.76 9.29
N ALA A 154 -5.94 2.19 8.11
CA ALA A 154 -5.26 0.99 7.67
C ALA A 154 -3.90 1.33 7.06
N GLY A 155 -2.81 0.84 7.68
CA GLY A 155 -1.48 0.84 7.12
C GLY A 155 -1.13 -0.55 6.57
N MET A 156 -0.81 -0.61 5.29
CA MET A 156 -0.64 -1.86 4.54
C MET A 156 0.67 -1.83 3.75
N ARG A 157 1.13 -3.01 3.33
CA ARG A 157 2.28 -3.17 2.43
C ARG A 157 1.92 -4.11 1.29
N ALA A 158 2.39 -3.80 0.09
CA ALA A 158 2.30 -4.66 -1.07
C ALA A 158 3.69 -4.87 -1.67
N CYS A 159 3.92 -6.03 -2.28
CA CYS A 159 5.01 -6.24 -3.22
C CYS A 159 4.45 -6.03 -4.63
N ALA A 160 4.90 -4.98 -5.32
CA ALA A 160 4.59 -4.73 -6.71
C ALA A 160 5.54 -5.51 -7.61
N VAL A 161 4.99 -6.19 -8.63
CA VAL A 161 5.72 -7.04 -9.57
C VAL A 161 5.39 -6.65 -11.00
N SER A 162 6.41 -6.49 -11.84
CA SER A 162 6.24 -6.17 -13.26
C SER A 162 7.31 -6.82 -14.13
N ARG A 163 7.00 -7.09 -15.40
CA ARG A 163 7.98 -7.54 -16.41
C ARG A 163 8.49 -6.39 -17.29
N ASP A 164 7.67 -5.37 -17.46
CA ASP A 164 7.86 -4.27 -18.42
C ASP A 164 8.00 -2.88 -17.74
N ARG A 165 7.92 -2.85 -16.40
CA ARG A 165 7.92 -1.64 -15.55
C ARG A 165 6.74 -0.68 -15.77
N LYS A 166 5.76 -1.08 -16.57
CA LYS A 166 4.56 -0.30 -16.91
C LYS A 166 3.32 -0.92 -16.28
N ASN A 167 3.16 -2.23 -16.45
CA ASN A 167 2.05 -3.01 -15.94
C ASN A 167 2.46 -3.67 -14.62
N TRP A 168 1.88 -3.21 -13.51
CA TRP A 168 2.21 -3.69 -12.18
C TRP A 168 1.09 -4.57 -11.62
N LYS A 169 1.49 -5.71 -11.06
CA LYS A 169 0.64 -6.63 -10.30
C LYS A 169 1.09 -6.66 -8.85
N PHE A 170 0.24 -7.11 -7.94
CA PHE A 170 0.47 -6.98 -6.52
C PHE A 170 0.34 -8.30 -5.78
N VAL A 171 1.23 -8.48 -4.81
CA VAL A 171 1.04 -9.40 -3.70
C VAL A 171 0.81 -8.54 -2.46
N ILE A 172 -0.39 -8.58 -1.88
CA ILE A 172 -0.69 -7.89 -0.62
C ILE A 172 -0.01 -8.65 0.51
N LEU A 173 0.77 -7.94 1.32
CA LEU A 173 1.63 -8.53 2.33
C LEU A 173 0.91 -8.53 3.68
N GLU A 174 0.16 -9.59 3.94
CA GLU A 174 -0.48 -9.86 5.22
C GLU A 174 0.39 -10.81 6.04
N LYS A 175 0.48 -10.59 7.35
CA LYS A 175 1.36 -11.37 8.24
C LYS A 175 0.98 -12.84 8.26
N GLU A 176 -0.31 -13.11 8.21
CA GLU A 176 -0.91 -14.44 8.27
C GLU A 176 -0.52 -15.30 7.06
N TYR A 177 -0.24 -14.68 5.92
CA TYR A 177 0.15 -15.39 4.69
C TYR A 177 1.67 -15.45 4.47
N LYS A 178 2.49 -14.87 5.36
CA LYS A 178 3.96 -14.85 5.24
C LYS A 178 4.56 -16.25 4.96
N PRO A 179 4.13 -17.35 5.61
CA PRO A 179 4.66 -18.68 5.32
C PRO A 179 4.41 -19.17 3.89
N GLN A 180 3.34 -18.70 3.25
CA GLN A 180 2.97 -19.11 1.90
C GLN A 180 3.67 -18.26 0.82
N LEU A 181 4.16 -17.07 1.18
CA LEU A 181 4.85 -16.18 0.24
C LEU A 181 6.15 -16.79 -0.32
N VAL A 182 6.75 -17.77 0.36
CA VAL A 182 7.92 -18.52 -0.13
C VAL A 182 7.66 -19.25 -1.45
N LYS A 183 6.39 -19.57 -1.75
CA LYS A 183 5.97 -20.20 -3.01
C LYS A 183 5.72 -19.18 -4.13
N VAL A 184 5.63 -17.89 -3.79
CA VAL A 184 5.16 -16.83 -4.69
C VAL A 184 6.27 -15.85 -5.06
N LEU A 185 7.06 -15.43 -4.07
CA LEU A 185 8.06 -14.39 -4.20
C LEU A 185 9.47 -14.99 -4.13
N PRO A 186 10.45 -14.44 -4.88
CA PRO A 186 11.84 -14.86 -4.75
C PRO A 186 12.41 -14.46 -3.38
N LYS A 187 13.40 -15.23 -2.90
CA LYS A 187 14.05 -15.01 -1.59
C LYS A 187 14.46 -13.54 -1.37
N LYS A 188 15.09 -12.92 -2.36
CA LYS A 188 15.54 -11.52 -2.27
C LYS A 188 14.42 -10.51 -2.06
N ALA A 189 13.20 -10.79 -2.54
CA ALA A 189 12.02 -9.96 -2.25
C ALA A 189 11.46 -10.26 -0.85
N LEU A 190 11.48 -11.53 -0.42
CA LEU A 190 11.01 -11.96 0.90
C LEU A 190 11.86 -11.39 2.04
N ASP A 191 13.17 -11.25 1.83
CA ASP A 191 14.11 -10.73 2.83
C ASP A 191 13.81 -9.27 3.22
N LYS A 192 12.95 -8.56 2.45
CA LYS A 192 12.51 -7.19 2.72
C LYS A 192 11.18 -7.10 3.49
N ILE A 193 10.52 -8.23 3.80
CA ILE A 193 9.16 -8.29 4.36
C ILE A 193 9.14 -8.39 5.88
#